data_AF-A0A6G9QR79-F1
#
_entry.id   AF-A0A6G9QR79-F1
#
_cell.length_a   1.000
_cell.length_b   1.000
_cell.length_c   1.000
_cell.angle_alpha   90.00
_cell.angle_beta   90.00
_cell.angle_gamma   90.00
#
_symmetry.space_group_name_H-M   'P 1'
#
loop_
_entity.id
_entity.type
_entity.pdbx_description
1 polymer ?
#
loop_
_entity_poly.entity_id
_entity_poly.type
_entity_poly.pdbx_seq_one_letter_code
_entity_poly.pdbx_strand_id
1 'polypeptide(L)'
;MFQNQYYQNPVHPNDHPEPQPMSGYQAQEQLYQNNVAHLPSNNQQHNNQEPRYSGQFDPYFNLKCHGTKAAIELKPSITQGGWHTVMLEGANSIGERKFNWQDKTSVQITKTELLPVIAVLLGIREGFEGKAHGVQKNKGFNIKWQQNQRDNTMNVFVSIFEANKPMKGVPISAYDALMLSHLAISQYINNMPQLTPEALINSLKSIHRHTIA
;
A
#
# COMPACT_ATOMS: atom_id res chain seq x y z
N MET A 1 -61.49 10.20 -37.64
CA MET A 1 -60.48 10.44 -36.58
C MET A 1 -59.95 9.08 -36.18
N PHE A 2 -58.64 8.87 -36.35
CA PHE A 2 -58.03 7.55 -36.59
C PHE A 2 -57.67 6.80 -35.30
N GLN A 3 -58.04 5.52 -35.25
CA GLN A 3 -57.54 4.48 -34.33
C GLN A 3 -56.10 4.12 -34.71
N ASN A 4 -55.17 4.09 -33.75
CA ASN A 4 -53.84 3.51 -33.95
C ASN A 4 -53.74 2.15 -33.25
N GLN A 5 -53.51 1.13 -34.08
CA GLN A 5 -53.26 -0.26 -33.71
C GLN A 5 -51.86 -0.42 -33.11
N TYR A 6 -51.74 -1.35 -32.16
CA TYR A 6 -50.48 -1.88 -31.68
C TYR A 6 -49.83 -2.74 -32.79
N TYR A 7 -48.62 -2.39 -33.22
CA TYR A 7 -47.74 -3.29 -33.97
C TYR A 7 -46.64 -3.79 -33.03
N GLN A 8 -46.65 -5.10 -32.76
CA GLN A 8 -45.51 -5.84 -32.20
C GLN A 8 -44.54 -6.19 -33.34
N ASN A 9 -43.26 -5.85 -33.19
CA ASN A 9 -42.21 -6.39 -34.04
C ASN A 9 -41.85 -7.82 -33.59
N PRO A 10 -41.62 -8.77 -34.52
CA PRO A 10 -41.13 -10.10 -34.17
C PRO A 10 -39.64 -10.03 -33.79
N VAL A 11 -39.28 -10.68 -32.70
CA VAL A 11 -37.89 -10.82 -32.24
C VAL A 11 -37.22 -11.93 -33.05
N HIS A 12 -36.17 -11.61 -33.82
CA HIS A 12 -35.31 -12.61 -34.44
C HIS A 12 -34.38 -13.21 -33.37
N PRO A 13 -34.24 -14.55 -33.27
CA PRO A 13 -33.33 -15.17 -32.32
C PRO A 13 -31.94 -15.25 -32.95
N ASN A 14 -31.08 -14.23 -32.76
CA ASN A 14 -29.60 -14.37 -32.75
C ASN A 14 -28.77 -13.06 -32.65
N ASP A 15 -29.28 -11.97 -32.09
CA ASP A 15 -28.42 -10.79 -31.82
C ASP A 15 -27.99 -10.74 -30.35
N HIS A 16 -26.86 -11.40 -30.05
CA HIS A 16 -26.07 -11.13 -28.84
C HIS A 16 -25.07 -10.01 -29.15
N PRO A 17 -25.13 -8.84 -28.49
CA PRO A 17 -24.02 -7.90 -28.52
C PRO A 17 -22.88 -8.44 -27.66
N GLU A 18 -21.69 -8.57 -28.26
CA GLU A 18 -20.43 -8.84 -27.56
C GLU A 18 -20.23 -7.87 -26.36
N PRO A 19 -19.74 -8.34 -25.21
CA PRO A 19 -19.37 -7.46 -24.12
C PRO A 19 -18.14 -6.64 -24.53
N GLN A 20 -18.34 -5.33 -24.73
CA GLN A 20 -17.26 -4.35 -24.85
C GLN A 20 -16.36 -4.42 -23.61
N PRO A 21 -15.02 -4.50 -23.75
CA PRO A 21 -14.14 -4.51 -22.59
C PRO A 21 -14.23 -3.18 -21.85
N MET A 22 -14.52 -3.24 -20.54
CA MET A 22 -14.52 -2.08 -19.66
C MET A 22 -13.13 -1.42 -19.65
N SER A 23 -13.06 -0.17 -20.13
CA SER A 23 -11.88 0.69 -20.20
C SER A 23 -11.10 0.85 -18.87
N GLY A 24 -11.68 0.45 -17.73
CA GLY A 24 -11.04 0.54 -16.42
C GLY A 24 -9.96 -0.52 -16.15
N TYR A 25 -10.05 -1.70 -16.76
CA TYR A 25 -9.08 -2.78 -16.52
C TYR A 25 -7.71 -2.50 -17.15
N GLN A 26 -7.66 -1.83 -18.30
CA GLN A 26 -6.41 -1.51 -19.00
C GLN A 26 -5.54 -0.49 -18.25
N ALA A 27 -6.16 0.50 -17.59
CA ALA A 27 -5.42 1.48 -16.76
C ALA A 27 -4.83 0.84 -15.50
N GLN A 28 -5.51 -0.17 -14.96
CA GLN A 28 -5.06 -0.89 -13.77
C GLN A 28 -3.95 -1.90 -14.11
N GLU A 29 -4.04 -2.61 -15.24
CA GLU A 29 -2.97 -3.47 -15.75
C GLU A 29 -1.68 -2.70 -16.05
N GLN A 30 -1.76 -1.46 -16.55
CA GLN A 30 -0.57 -0.63 -16.75
C GLN A 30 0.09 -0.19 -15.44
N LEU A 31 -0.67 -0.07 -14.34
CA LEU A 31 -0.12 0.20 -13.01
C LEU A 31 0.51 -1.06 -12.40
N TYR A 32 -0.10 -2.23 -12.58
CA TYR A 32 0.46 -3.50 -12.11
C TYR A 32 1.65 -3.99 -12.93
N GLN A 33 1.66 -3.82 -14.26
CA GLN A 33 2.84 -4.15 -15.07
C GLN A 33 4.04 -3.29 -14.67
N ASN A 34 3.86 -2.03 -14.27
CA ASN A 34 4.96 -1.22 -13.76
C ASN A 34 5.51 -1.68 -12.39
N ASN A 35 4.74 -2.47 -11.62
CA ASN A 35 5.18 -3.04 -10.35
C ASN A 35 5.86 -4.43 -10.50
N VAL A 36 5.68 -5.12 -11.64
CA VAL A 36 6.17 -6.50 -11.85
C VAL A 36 7.08 -6.65 -13.10
N ALA A 37 7.10 -5.68 -14.01
CA ALA A 37 7.94 -5.73 -15.21
C ALA A 37 9.33 -5.14 -14.93
N HIS A 38 10.31 -6.04 -14.89
CA HIS A 38 11.73 -5.82 -15.15
C HIS A 38 12.38 -4.68 -14.36
N LEU A 39 13.20 -5.04 -13.36
CA LEU A 39 14.26 -4.16 -12.87
C LEU A 39 15.03 -3.60 -14.08
N PRO A 40 14.96 -2.29 -14.37
CA PRO A 40 16.09 -1.67 -15.00
C PRO A 40 17.14 -1.65 -13.88
N SER A 41 18.29 -2.29 -14.12
CA SER A 41 19.53 -1.95 -13.41
C SER A 41 19.86 -0.50 -13.74
N ASN A 42 19.12 0.43 -13.13
CA ASN A 42 19.44 1.82 -13.17
C ASN A 42 20.56 1.97 -12.15
N ASN A 43 21.79 2.08 -12.66
CA ASN A 43 22.98 2.48 -11.93
C ASN A 43 22.81 3.92 -11.41
N GLN A 44 21.80 4.17 -10.59
CA GLN A 44 21.85 5.22 -9.62
C GLN A 44 22.77 4.69 -8.53
N GLN A 45 24.02 5.15 -8.57
CA GLN A 45 25.02 4.93 -7.54
C GLN A 45 24.43 5.32 -6.18
N HIS A 46 23.78 4.37 -5.51
CA HIS A 46 23.37 4.48 -4.12
C HIS A 46 24.64 4.31 -3.28
N ASN A 47 25.46 5.35 -3.24
CA ASN A 47 26.61 5.47 -2.35
C ASN A 47 26.15 5.82 -0.92
N ASN A 48 25.13 5.15 -0.40
CA ASN A 48 24.70 5.27 0.99
C ASN A 48 24.84 3.92 1.69
N GLN A 49 25.64 3.94 2.75
CA GLN A 49 25.99 2.84 3.65
C GLN A 49 24.77 2.38 4.49
N GLU A 50 23.60 2.17 3.90
CA GLU A 50 22.51 1.49 4.60
C GLU A 50 22.77 -0.03 4.59
N PRO A 51 22.69 -0.70 5.74
CA PRO A 51 22.86 -2.15 5.80
C PRO A 51 21.82 -2.81 4.90
N ARG A 52 22.29 -3.63 3.97
CA ARG A 52 21.44 -4.35 3.03
C ARG A 52 20.56 -5.35 3.78
N TYR A 53 19.31 -5.48 3.35
CA TYR A 53 18.42 -6.52 3.85
C TYR A 53 19.03 -7.90 3.61
N SER A 54 18.98 -8.77 4.62
CA SER A 54 19.62 -10.09 4.61
C SER A 54 18.63 -11.25 4.80
N GLY A 55 17.32 -10.99 4.66
CA GLY A 55 16.29 -12.03 4.75
C GLY A 55 15.88 -12.59 3.38
N GLN A 56 14.65 -13.10 3.29
CA GLN A 56 14.15 -13.88 2.14
C GLN A 56 13.81 -13.10 0.87
N PHE A 57 13.91 -11.77 0.89
CA PHE A 57 13.58 -10.89 -0.22
C PHE A 57 14.88 -10.39 -0.88
N ASP A 58 14.80 -10.00 -2.15
CA ASP A 58 15.91 -9.30 -2.81
C ASP A 58 16.33 -8.07 -1.97
N PRO A 59 17.64 -7.80 -1.80
CA PRO A 59 18.13 -6.66 -1.01
C PRO A 59 17.57 -5.30 -1.43
N TYR A 60 17.10 -5.16 -2.67
CA TYR A 60 16.50 -3.95 -3.24
C TYR A 60 14.98 -4.04 -3.41
N PHE A 61 14.35 -5.11 -2.93
CA PHE A 61 12.90 -5.27 -3.00
C PHE A 61 12.19 -4.12 -2.26
N ASN A 62 11.23 -3.49 -2.92
CA ASN A 62 10.33 -2.51 -2.35
C ASN A 62 8.99 -2.52 -3.09
N LEU A 63 7.96 -2.05 -2.41
CA LEU A 63 6.65 -1.76 -2.99
C LEU A 63 6.44 -0.25 -2.91
N LYS A 64 6.24 0.41 -4.06
CA LYS A 64 6.11 1.87 -4.14
C LYS A 64 4.68 2.29 -4.42
N CYS A 65 4.26 3.38 -3.79
CA CYS A 65 3.01 4.07 -4.10
C CYS A 65 3.31 5.55 -4.38
N HIS A 66 2.70 6.09 -5.43
CA HIS A 66 2.99 7.44 -5.92
C HIS A 66 1.76 8.33 -5.79
N GLY A 67 1.92 9.47 -5.13
CA GLY A 67 0.99 10.59 -5.19
C GLY A 67 1.57 11.74 -6.00
N THR A 68 0.81 12.82 -6.16
CA THR A 68 1.26 14.01 -6.89
C THR A 68 2.39 14.75 -6.18
N LYS A 69 2.30 14.86 -4.83
CA LYS A 69 3.22 15.67 -4.02
C LYS A 69 4.31 14.85 -3.33
N ALA A 70 4.13 13.54 -3.22
CA ALA A 70 5.04 12.65 -2.54
C ALA A 70 4.92 11.22 -3.07
N ALA A 71 5.93 10.41 -2.80
CA ALA A 71 5.90 8.96 -2.95
C ALA A 71 6.25 8.31 -1.63
N ILE A 72 5.75 7.10 -1.41
CA ILE A 72 6.17 6.25 -0.31
C ILE A 72 6.63 4.90 -0.84
N GLU A 73 7.45 4.21 -0.06
CA GLU A 73 7.77 2.81 -0.28
C GLU A 73 7.78 2.02 1.02
N LEU A 74 7.39 0.75 0.91
CA LEU A 74 7.54 -0.23 1.98
C LEU A 74 8.58 -1.26 1.53
N LYS A 75 9.59 -1.47 2.37
CA LYS A 75 10.66 -2.44 2.12
C LYS A 75 10.84 -3.37 3.32
N PRO A 76 11.25 -4.63 3.10
CA PRO A 76 11.53 -5.56 4.18
C PRO A 76 12.69 -5.03 5.02
N SER A 77 12.66 -5.29 6.33
CA SER A 77 13.64 -4.77 7.27
C SER A 77 13.82 -5.74 8.43
N ILE A 78 14.94 -5.64 9.13
CA ILE A 78 15.23 -6.41 10.35
C ILE A 78 15.73 -5.42 11.40
N THR A 79 15.21 -5.51 12.62
CA THR A 79 15.72 -4.68 13.73
C THR A 79 17.11 -5.14 14.14
N GLN A 80 17.82 -4.34 14.95
CA GLN A 80 19.11 -4.77 15.52
C GLN A 80 19.00 -6.05 16.35
N GLY A 81 17.83 -6.31 16.95
CA GLY A 81 17.53 -7.53 17.71
C GLY A 81 17.09 -8.72 16.84
N GLY A 82 17.21 -8.64 15.51
CA GLY A 82 16.86 -9.74 14.60
C GLY A 82 15.36 -9.88 14.32
N TRP A 83 14.53 -8.92 14.74
CA TRP A 83 13.09 -8.99 14.48
C TRP A 83 12.77 -8.54 13.05
N HIS A 84 12.16 -9.42 12.26
CA HIS A 84 11.67 -9.13 10.92
C HIS A 84 10.51 -8.14 10.95
N THR A 85 10.62 -7.07 10.19
CA THR A 85 9.65 -5.99 10.11
C THR A 85 9.71 -5.31 8.75
N VAL A 86 9.07 -4.16 8.59
CA VAL A 86 9.12 -3.34 7.39
C VAL A 86 9.63 -1.94 7.70
N MET A 87 10.28 -1.32 6.73
CA MET A 87 10.67 0.08 6.73
C MET A 87 9.73 0.84 5.79
N LEU A 88 9.08 1.87 6.32
CA LEU A 88 8.30 2.83 5.55
C LEU A 88 9.17 4.04 5.25
N GLU A 89 9.34 4.36 3.98
CA GLU A 89 10.06 5.56 3.55
C GLU A 89 9.14 6.46 2.72
N GLY A 90 9.36 7.76 2.78
CA GLY A 90 8.66 8.72 1.93
C GLY A 90 9.57 9.82 1.42
N ALA A 91 9.30 10.27 0.20
CA ALA A 91 10.06 11.30 -0.50
C ALA A 91 9.11 12.35 -1.09
N ASN A 92 9.49 13.63 -1.01
CA ASN A 92 8.74 14.72 -1.62
C ASN A 92 8.95 14.75 -3.14
N SER A 93 7.94 15.18 -3.88
CA SER A 93 8.04 15.41 -5.32
C SER A 93 9.01 16.57 -5.61
N ILE A 94 9.81 16.40 -6.65
CA ILE A 94 10.69 17.41 -7.24
C ILE A 94 10.35 17.67 -8.71
N GLY A 95 9.19 17.19 -9.15
CA GLY A 95 8.73 17.28 -10.53
C GLY A 95 7.74 16.17 -10.86
N GLU A 96 7.25 16.18 -12.09
CA GLU A 96 6.32 15.16 -12.56
C GLU A 96 6.95 13.76 -12.43
N ARG A 97 6.35 12.92 -11.58
CA ARG A 97 6.78 11.54 -11.30
C ARG A 97 8.25 11.42 -10.87
N LYS A 98 8.83 12.49 -10.31
CA LYS A 98 10.21 12.52 -9.78
C LYS A 98 10.17 12.87 -8.30
N PHE A 99 10.90 12.11 -7.49
CA PHE A 99 10.87 12.24 -6.02
C PHE A 99 12.28 12.29 -5.46
N ASN A 100 12.49 13.14 -4.45
CA ASN A 100 13.79 13.32 -3.80
C ASN A 100 14.05 12.24 -2.75
N TRP A 101 14.51 11.07 -3.18
CA TRP A 101 14.86 9.96 -2.28
C TRP A 101 16.11 10.21 -1.43
N GLN A 102 16.95 11.20 -1.80
CA GLN A 102 18.10 11.59 -0.99
C GLN A 102 17.67 12.34 0.29
N ASP A 103 16.55 13.06 0.25
CA ASP A 103 15.92 13.70 1.42
C ASP A 103 14.64 12.96 1.85
N LYS A 104 14.71 11.63 1.90
CA LYS A 104 13.60 10.81 2.40
C LYS A 104 13.43 10.96 3.92
N THR A 105 12.24 10.63 4.39
CA THR A 105 11.98 10.30 5.79
C THR A 105 11.81 8.79 5.88
N SER A 106 12.52 8.14 6.80
CA SER A 106 12.48 6.69 7.00
C SER A 106 12.03 6.35 8.41
N VAL A 107 11.09 5.42 8.53
CA VAL A 107 10.56 4.90 9.80
C VAL A 107 10.53 3.37 9.74
N GLN A 108 11.31 2.72 10.61
CA GLN A 108 11.21 1.28 10.80
C GLN A 108 9.99 1.01 11.68
N ILE A 109 9.02 0.26 11.17
CA ILE A 109 7.83 -0.14 11.92
C ILE A 109 8.28 -1.05 13.06
N THR A 110 7.86 -0.76 14.28
CA THR A 110 8.29 -1.55 15.44
C THR A 110 7.50 -2.85 15.56
N LYS A 111 7.98 -3.76 16.41
CA LYS A 111 7.31 -5.02 16.74
C LYS A 111 5.85 -4.83 17.18
N THR A 112 5.58 -3.81 18.00
CA THR A 112 4.24 -3.53 18.55
C THR A 112 3.32 -2.84 17.55
N GLU A 113 3.87 -2.20 16.52
CA GLU A 113 3.10 -1.46 15.52
C GLU A 113 2.78 -2.30 14.28
N LEU A 114 3.57 -3.34 14.00
CA LEU A 114 3.43 -4.13 12.78
C LEU A 114 2.04 -4.79 12.65
N LEU A 115 1.50 -5.35 13.74
CA LEU A 115 0.16 -5.94 13.74
C LEU A 115 -0.96 -4.91 13.51
N PRO A 116 -1.02 -3.77 14.24
CA PRO A 116 -1.93 -2.68 13.90
C PRO A 116 -1.82 -2.21 12.44
N VAL A 117 -0.61 -2.07 11.90
CA VAL A 117 -0.39 -1.68 10.50
C VAL A 117 -0.98 -2.71 9.54
N ILE A 118 -0.73 -4.00 9.76
CA ILE A 118 -1.34 -5.09 8.96
C ILE A 118 -2.86 -5.03 9.05
N ALA A 119 -3.42 -4.84 10.25
CA ALA A 119 -4.86 -4.75 10.44
C ALA A 119 -5.47 -3.57 9.67
N VAL A 120 -4.80 -2.41 9.63
CA VAL A 120 -5.27 -1.28 8.82
C VAL A 120 -5.16 -1.61 7.34
N LEU A 121 -4.03 -2.11 6.84
CA LEU A 121 -3.87 -2.44 5.42
C LEU A 121 -4.89 -3.46 4.90
N LEU A 122 -5.31 -4.41 5.76
CA LEU A 122 -6.36 -5.40 5.46
C LEU A 122 -7.80 -4.87 5.59
N GLY A 123 -8.01 -3.62 6.00
CA GLY A 123 -9.35 -3.07 6.26
C GLY A 123 -10.02 -3.63 7.52
N ILE A 124 -9.27 -4.29 8.40
CA ILE A 124 -9.76 -4.80 9.69
C ILE A 124 -9.84 -3.65 10.70
N ARG A 125 -8.95 -2.65 10.61
CA ARG A 125 -8.90 -1.47 11.48
C ARG A 125 -8.97 -0.19 10.63
N GLU A 126 -9.66 0.83 11.11
CA GLU A 126 -9.82 2.08 10.37
C GLU A 126 -8.50 2.86 10.18
N GLY A 127 -7.69 2.93 11.23
CA GLY A 127 -6.40 3.62 11.16
C GLY A 127 -5.49 3.38 12.36
N PHE A 128 -4.22 3.74 12.18
CA PHE A 128 -3.15 3.63 13.16
C PHE A 128 -2.16 4.78 13.03
N GLU A 129 -1.61 5.23 14.15
CA GLU A 129 -0.59 6.28 14.19
C GLU A 129 0.61 5.80 15.02
N GLY A 130 1.78 5.78 14.40
CA GLY A 130 3.06 5.53 15.06
C GLY A 130 3.83 6.84 15.23
N LYS A 131 4.36 7.08 16.43
CA LYS A 131 5.07 8.33 16.80
C LYS A 131 6.38 8.01 17.50
N ALA A 132 7.18 9.06 17.71
CA ALA A 132 8.39 9.02 18.50
C ALA A 132 9.47 8.08 17.93
N HIS A 133 9.55 7.97 16.60
CA HIS A 133 10.59 7.23 15.90
C HIS A 133 11.85 8.07 15.66
N GLY A 134 12.95 7.37 15.38
CA GLY A 134 14.27 7.96 15.16
C GLY A 134 14.95 8.34 16.48
N VAL A 135 16.26 8.63 16.41
CA VAL A 135 17.08 8.97 17.58
C VAL A 135 16.51 10.18 18.34
N GLN A 136 16.00 11.16 17.59
CA GLN A 136 15.41 12.38 18.14
C GLN A 136 13.91 12.25 18.50
N LYS A 137 13.31 11.07 18.33
CA LYS A 137 11.87 10.83 18.56
C LYS A 137 10.94 11.82 17.85
N ASN A 138 11.36 12.30 16.69
CA ASN A 138 10.69 13.37 15.95
C ASN A 138 10.09 12.90 14.62
N LYS A 139 10.03 11.58 14.40
CA LYS A 139 9.45 10.96 13.22
C LYS A 139 8.22 10.14 13.58
N GLY A 140 7.33 9.98 12.62
CA GLY A 140 6.16 9.13 12.76
C GLY A 140 5.42 8.97 11.45
N PHE A 141 4.32 8.24 11.51
CA PHE A 141 3.47 7.96 10.37
C PHE A 141 2.02 7.77 10.81
N ASN A 142 1.10 7.99 9.88
CA ASN A 142 -0.31 7.68 10.04
C ASN A 142 -0.76 6.88 8.82
N ILE A 143 -1.53 5.82 9.06
CA ILE A 143 -2.19 5.02 8.04
C ILE A 143 -3.68 4.96 8.37
N LYS A 144 -4.55 5.37 7.44
CA LYS A 144 -5.99 5.43 7.70
C LYS A 144 -6.82 5.23 6.42
N TRP A 145 -7.87 4.41 6.50
CA TRP A 145 -8.89 4.36 5.47
C TRP A 145 -9.71 5.65 5.43
N GLN A 146 -9.90 6.17 4.22
CA GLN A 146 -10.71 7.33 3.97
C GLN A 146 -11.48 7.17 2.67
N GLN A 147 -12.69 7.72 2.65
CA GLN A 147 -13.44 7.87 1.42
C GLN A 147 -12.88 9.06 0.64
N ASN A 148 -12.51 8.82 -0.61
CA ASN A 148 -12.17 9.88 -1.55
C ASN A 148 -13.44 10.60 -1.96
N GLN A 149 -13.52 11.89 -1.63
CA GLN A 149 -14.71 12.70 -1.88
C GLN A 149 -14.99 12.95 -3.37
N ARG A 150 -13.99 12.77 -4.26
CA ARG A 150 -14.15 13.07 -5.69
C ARG A 150 -14.82 11.94 -6.47
N ASP A 151 -14.53 10.70 -6.13
CA ASP A 151 -14.97 9.51 -6.87
C ASP A 151 -15.66 8.46 -5.97
N ASN A 152 -15.88 8.78 -4.68
CA ASN A 152 -16.46 7.90 -3.67
C ASN A 152 -15.71 6.56 -3.49
N THR A 153 -14.45 6.48 -3.91
CA THR A 153 -13.63 5.29 -3.71
C THR A 153 -13.05 5.25 -2.29
N MET A 154 -12.92 4.06 -1.72
CA MET A 154 -12.19 3.88 -0.46
C MET A 154 -10.70 3.73 -0.75
N ASN A 155 -9.89 4.57 -0.11
CA ASN A 155 -8.44 4.55 -0.22
C ASN A 155 -7.81 4.52 1.17
N VAL A 156 -6.59 3.99 1.26
CA VAL A 156 -5.75 4.14 2.44
C VAL A 156 -4.91 5.40 2.24
N PHE A 157 -4.99 6.35 3.16
CA PHE A 157 -4.04 7.45 3.21
C PHE A 157 -2.87 7.08 4.10
N VAL A 158 -1.67 7.11 3.55
CA VAL A 158 -0.44 7.00 4.32
C VAL A 158 0.23 8.36 4.36
N SER A 159 0.60 8.80 5.56
CA SER A 159 1.45 9.97 5.74
C SER A 159 2.64 9.61 6.61
N ILE A 160 3.81 10.14 6.24
CA ILE A 160 5.03 10.04 7.02
C ILE A 160 5.56 11.45 7.28
N PHE A 161 5.97 11.70 8.52
CA PHE A 161 6.35 13.02 9.00
C PHE A 161 7.63 12.97 9.83
N GLU A 162 8.36 14.07 9.78
CA GLU A 162 9.60 14.32 10.50
C GLU A 162 9.66 15.82 10.81
N ALA A 163 10.05 16.20 12.02
CA ALA A 163 10.14 17.61 12.40
C ALA A 163 11.01 18.40 11.41
N ASN A 164 10.57 19.62 11.09
CA ASN A 164 11.22 20.52 10.11
C ASN A 164 11.29 20.00 8.66
N LYS A 165 10.59 18.91 8.33
CA LYS A 165 10.41 18.45 6.95
C LYS A 165 8.94 18.52 6.54
N PRO A 166 8.64 18.78 5.25
CA PRO A 166 7.28 18.63 4.75
C PRO A 166 6.79 17.19 4.95
N MET A 167 5.53 17.06 5.39
CA MET A 167 4.82 15.79 5.50
C MET A 167 4.62 15.18 4.10
N LYS A 168 4.90 13.88 3.97
CA LYS A 168 4.73 13.12 2.73
C LYS A 168 3.46 12.31 2.83
N GLY A 169 2.37 12.80 2.22
CA GLY A 169 1.07 12.13 2.20
C GLY A 169 0.77 11.52 0.83
N VAL A 170 0.36 10.27 0.80
CA VAL A 170 0.06 9.50 -0.41
C VAL A 170 -1.26 8.74 -0.22
N PRO A 171 -2.28 8.97 -1.07
CA PRO A 171 -3.42 8.07 -1.17
C PRO A 171 -2.99 6.78 -1.88
N ILE A 172 -3.43 5.65 -1.35
CA ILE A 172 -3.09 4.31 -1.80
C ILE A 172 -4.39 3.57 -2.10
N SER A 173 -4.45 2.89 -3.23
CA SER A 173 -5.61 2.10 -3.62
C SER A 173 -5.81 0.91 -2.67
N ALA A 174 -7.02 0.36 -2.61
CA ALA A 174 -7.29 -0.83 -1.80
C ALA A 174 -6.40 -2.03 -2.20
N TYR A 175 -6.08 -2.16 -3.47
CA TYR A 175 -5.23 -3.25 -3.96
C TYR A 175 -3.75 -3.06 -3.61
N ASP A 176 -3.23 -1.84 -3.71
CA ASP A 176 -1.88 -1.54 -3.26
C ASP A 176 -1.78 -1.76 -1.74
N ALA A 177 -2.80 -1.34 -0.97
CA ALA A 177 -2.86 -1.64 0.46
C ALA A 177 -2.83 -3.14 0.74
N LEU A 178 -3.53 -3.95 -0.05
CA LEU A 178 -3.46 -5.42 0.04
C LEU A 178 -2.05 -5.94 -0.26
N MET A 179 -1.36 -5.45 -1.30
CA MET A 179 0.02 -5.84 -1.59
C MET A 179 0.99 -5.47 -0.46
N LEU A 180 0.86 -4.26 0.08
CA LEU A 180 1.63 -3.82 1.25
C LEU A 180 1.36 -4.71 2.46
N SER A 181 0.11 -5.17 2.64
CA SER A 181 -0.26 -6.10 3.71
C SER A 181 0.45 -7.44 3.55
N HIS A 182 0.57 -7.97 2.33
CA HIS A 182 1.26 -9.23 2.07
C HIS A 182 2.73 -9.15 2.48
N LEU A 183 3.44 -8.07 2.11
CA LEU A 183 4.81 -7.85 2.56
C LEU A 183 4.92 -7.80 4.09
N ALA A 184 4.05 -7.04 4.75
CA ALA A 184 4.06 -6.90 6.20
C ALA A 184 3.74 -8.23 6.91
N ILE A 185 2.78 -9.01 6.40
CA ILE A 185 2.46 -10.37 6.88
C ILE A 185 3.66 -11.29 6.70
N SER A 186 4.28 -11.32 5.52
CA SER A 186 5.46 -12.13 5.26
C SER A 186 6.60 -11.82 6.21
N GLN A 187 6.85 -10.55 6.54
CA GLN A 187 7.84 -10.19 7.56
C GLN A 187 7.40 -10.63 8.96
N TYR A 188 6.14 -10.46 9.33
CA TYR A 188 5.66 -10.85 10.65
C TYR A 188 5.80 -12.36 10.89
N ILE A 189 5.37 -13.20 9.93
CA ILE A 189 5.41 -14.67 10.07
C ILE A 189 6.84 -15.22 10.11
N ASN A 190 7.84 -14.52 9.54
CA ASN A 190 9.24 -14.93 9.68
C ASN A 190 9.72 -14.92 11.14
N ASN A 191 9.05 -14.17 12.02
CA ASN A 191 9.32 -14.20 13.45
C ASN A 191 8.63 -15.36 14.18
N MET A 192 7.72 -16.07 13.52
CA MET A 192 6.82 -17.06 14.11
C MET A 192 6.73 -18.31 13.21
N PRO A 193 7.71 -19.23 13.24
CA PRO A 193 7.88 -20.31 12.24
C PRO A 193 6.69 -21.27 12.02
N GLN A 194 5.71 -21.29 12.93
CA GLN A 194 4.52 -22.16 12.82
C GLN A 194 3.21 -21.37 12.62
N LEU A 195 3.26 -20.04 12.65
CA LEU A 195 2.09 -19.21 12.46
C LEU A 195 1.77 -19.11 10.97
N THR A 196 0.60 -19.58 10.57
CA THR A 196 0.12 -19.41 9.20
C THR A 196 -0.42 -17.99 8.98
N PRO A 197 -0.34 -17.44 7.75
CA PRO A 197 -0.99 -16.16 7.41
C PRO A 197 -2.49 -16.13 7.74
N GLU A 198 -3.19 -17.26 7.53
CA GLU A 198 -4.61 -17.39 7.86
C GLU A 198 -4.87 -17.28 9.36
N ALA A 199 -4.09 -17.99 10.19
CA ALA A 199 -4.20 -17.91 11.64
C ALA A 199 -3.94 -16.49 12.15
N LEU A 200 -2.94 -15.81 11.60
CA LEU A 200 -2.67 -14.40 11.89
C LEU A 200 -3.87 -13.49 11.58
N ILE A 201 -4.44 -13.59 10.37
CA ILE A 201 -5.58 -12.77 9.94
C ILE A 201 -6.79 -13.05 10.85
N ASN A 202 -7.03 -14.31 11.20
CA ASN A 202 -8.11 -14.69 12.12
C ASN A 202 -7.90 -14.13 13.53
N SER A 203 -6.68 -14.16 14.06
CA SER A 203 -6.33 -13.52 15.34
C SER A 203 -6.56 -12.01 15.30
N LEU A 204 -6.16 -11.33 14.21
CA LEU A 204 -6.38 -9.89 14.03
C LEU A 204 -7.87 -9.54 13.97
N LYS A 205 -8.67 -10.31 13.23
CA LYS A 205 -10.13 -10.15 13.23
C LYS A 205 -10.72 -10.38 14.63
N SER A 206 -10.20 -11.36 15.37
CA SER A 206 -10.70 -11.66 16.71
C SER A 206 -10.40 -10.56 17.71
N ILE A 207 -9.16 -10.05 17.74
CA ILE A 207 -8.81 -8.97 18.67
C ILE A 207 -9.54 -7.68 18.32
N HIS A 208 -9.78 -7.38 17.04
CA HIS A 208 -10.51 -6.16 16.66
C HIS A 208 -11.98 -6.15 17.11
N ARG A 209 -12.63 -7.33 17.17
CA ARG A 209 -13.99 -7.45 17.72
C ARG A 209 -14.08 -7.04 19.20
N HIS A 210 -12.99 -7.18 19.93
CA HIS A 210 -12.88 -6.68 21.29
C HIS A 210 -12.17 -5.34 21.21
N THR A 211 -12.91 -4.24 21.15
CA THR A 211 -12.33 -2.89 21.11
C THR A 211 -11.40 -2.72 22.32
N ILE A 212 -10.10 -3.00 22.14
CA ILE A 212 -9.09 -2.70 23.15
C ILE A 212 -8.89 -1.19 23.01
N ALA A 213 -9.54 -0.47 23.93
CA ALA A 213 -9.46 0.97 24.09
C ALA A 213 -8.00 1.43 24.32
#